data_AF-A0AAD7AQ23-F1
#
_entry.id   AF-A0AAD7AQ23-F1
#
_cell.length_a   1.000
_cell.length_b   1.000
_cell.length_c   1.000
_cell.angle_alpha   90.00
_cell.angle_beta   90.00
_cell.angle_gamma   90.00
#
_symmetry.space_group_name_H-M   'P 1'
#
loop_
_entity.id
_entity.type
_entity.pdbx_description
1 polymer ?
#
loop_
_entity_poly.entity_id
_entity_poly.type
_entity_poly.pdbx_seq_one_letter_code
_entity_poly.pdbx_strand_id
1 'polypeptide(L)'
;MPFEHLHIIQGDMPHLRDLTIGPSDLPDDDEPTRLELFDRAPQLTTVVLAECFVPSVMRLPWSQLTFLVGLCLYEHECADILRHATNLIRYTVTVCGPPEPNVLAVPAHSHLRNLVIIVKDSADVDLSNILNALTLPALRTLEVPELYVSMVEPLATLKDFVSRSRCTLDELLVTGPSAFSVPEYCEALPSVRRIILDG
;
A
#
# COMPACT_ATOMS: atom_id res chain seq x y z
N MET A 1 15.54 -22.79 -10.89
CA MET A 1 14.17 -23.25 -10.59
C MET A 1 13.91 -23.03 -9.10
N PRO A 2 13.41 -21.87 -8.67
CA PRO A 2 13.30 -21.52 -7.24
C PRO A 2 12.09 -22.17 -6.53
N PHE A 3 11.14 -22.73 -7.28
CA PHE A 3 9.85 -23.21 -6.75
C PHE A 3 9.84 -24.59 -6.16
N GLU A 4 10.81 -25.45 -6.52
CA GLU A 4 10.80 -26.86 -6.14
C GLU A 4 10.74 -27.08 -4.62
N HIS A 5 11.07 -26.05 -3.83
CA HIS A 5 11.07 -26.12 -2.37
C HIS A 5 9.79 -25.60 -1.70
N LEU A 6 8.97 -24.76 -2.34
CA LEU A 6 7.75 -24.23 -1.69
C LEU A 6 6.65 -25.29 -1.62
N HIS A 7 6.51 -26.14 -2.64
CA HIS A 7 5.61 -27.29 -2.57
C HIS A 7 6.05 -28.35 -1.55
N ILE A 8 7.31 -28.34 -1.12
CA ILE A 8 7.81 -29.23 -0.05
C ILE A 8 7.29 -28.78 1.32
N ILE A 9 6.91 -27.51 1.48
CA ILE A 9 6.22 -27.02 2.68
C ILE A 9 4.72 -27.34 2.58
N GLN A 10 4.38 -28.58 2.22
CA GLN A 10 3.03 -29.13 2.45
C GLN A 10 2.87 -29.36 3.96
N GLY A 11 2.53 -28.31 4.68
CA GLY A 11 2.42 -28.36 6.13
C GLY A 11 1.52 -27.27 6.68
N ASP A 12 0.74 -27.66 7.68
CA ASP A 12 0.10 -26.71 8.59
C ASP A 12 1.21 -25.84 9.19
N MET A 13 1.14 -24.52 9.02
CA MET A 13 2.13 -23.58 9.53
C MET A 13 1.52 -22.73 10.65
N PRO A 14 1.08 -23.35 11.77
CA PRO A 14 0.28 -22.70 12.80
C PRO A 14 1.01 -21.57 13.54
N HIS A 15 2.33 -21.49 13.39
CA HIS A 15 3.20 -20.51 14.03
C HIS A 15 3.82 -19.51 13.04
N LEU A 16 3.54 -19.63 11.73
CA LEU A 16 4.05 -18.67 10.75
C LEU A 16 3.37 -17.31 10.98
N ARG A 17 4.19 -16.29 11.23
CA ARG A 17 3.75 -14.92 11.52
C ARG A 17 4.14 -13.93 10.44
N ASP A 18 5.29 -14.17 9.83
CA ASP A 18 5.89 -13.31 8.83
C ASP A 18 6.16 -14.14 7.57
N LEU A 19 5.69 -13.65 6.44
CA LEU A 19 5.89 -14.26 5.13
C LEU A 19 6.52 -13.23 4.20
N THR A 20 7.54 -13.63 3.45
CA THR A 20 8.15 -12.84 2.39
C THR A 20 8.14 -13.65 1.12
N ILE A 21 7.65 -13.05 0.04
CA ILE A 21 7.58 -13.65 -1.30
C ILE A 21 8.35 -12.73 -2.23
N GLY A 22 9.46 -13.22 -2.77
CA GLY A 22 10.33 -12.51 -3.69
C GLY A 22 9.90 -12.66 -5.16
N PRO A 23 10.51 -11.89 -6.07
CA PRO A 23 10.21 -11.97 -7.51
C PRO A 23 10.69 -13.29 -8.14
N SER A 24 11.77 -13.87 -7.61
CA SER A 24 12.19 -15.24 -7.96
C SER A 24 11.22 -16.30 -7.48
N ASP A 25 10.21 -15.90 -6.69
CA ASP A 25 9.21 -16.77 -6.09
C ASP A 25 7.83 -16.69 -6.82
N LEU A 26 7.80 -16.22 -8.07
CA LEU A 26 6.73 -16.53 -9.03
C LEU A 26 7.29 -17.24 -10.29
N PRO A 27 6.63 -18.30 -10.83
CA PRO A 27 7.09 -18.94 -12.06
C PRO A 27 6.95 -18.00 -13.27
N ASP A 28 7.87 -18.13 -14.23
CA ASP A 28 7.90 -17.36 -15.48
C ASP A 28 6.71 -17.64 -16.41
N ASP A 29 5.88 -18.63 -16.11
CA ASP A 29 4.73 -19.04 -16.93
C ASP A 29 3.46 -18.26 -16.56
N ASP A 30 2.65 -17.92 -17.58
CA ASP A 30 1.37 -17.18 -17.53
C ASP A 30 0.28 -17.77 -16.60
N GLU A 31 0.55 -18.87 -15.89
CA GLU A 31 -0.40 -19.47 -14.95
C GLU A 31 -0.14 -18.99 -13.51
N PRO A 32 -1.09 -18.24 -12.90
CA PRO A 32 -0.96 -17.77 -11.54
C PRO A 32 -0.84 -18.98 -10.60
N THR A 33 0.34 -19.20 -10.04
CA THR A 33 0.56 -20.32 -9.13
C THR A 33 -0.25 -20.07 -7.87
N ARG A 34 -1.26 -20.91 -7.65
CA ARG A 34 -2.08 -20.87 -6.45
C ARG A 34 -1.24 -21.26 -5.25
N LEU A 35 -0.78 -20.26 -4.51
CA LEU A 35 -0.17 -20.44 -3.19
C LEU A 35 -1.29 -20.75 -2.18
N GLU A 36 -1.83 -21.97 -2.23
CA GLU A 36 -2.84 -22.44 -1.28
C GLU A 36 -2.25 -22.77 0.10
N LEU A 37 -0.92 -22.85 0.19
CA LEU A 37 -0.18 -23.34 1.37
C LEU A 37 -0.34 -22.47 2.63
N PHE A 38 -0.71 -21.20 2.47
CA PHE A 38 -0.73 -20.23 3.56
C PHE A 38 -2.14 -19.99 4.14
N ASP A 39 -3.18 -20.62 3.58
CA ASP A 39 -4.55 -20.51 4.13
C ASP A 39 -4.66 -21.03 5.58
N ARG A 40 -3.73 -21.92 5.94
CA ARG A 40 -3.56 -22.56 7.25
C ARG A 40 -2.50 -21.91 8.13
N ALA A 41 -2.17 -20.64 7.90
CA ALA A 41 -1.28 -19.88 8.78
C ALA A 41 -2.09 -18.90 9.66
N PRO A 42 -2.82 -19.35 10.70
CA PRO A 42 -3.72 -18.52 11.50
C PRO A 42 -3.01 -17.43 12.33
N GLN A 43 -1.68 -17.46 12.42
CA GLN A 43 -0.88 -16.43 13.10
C GLN A 43 -0.20 -15.46 12.12
N LEU A 44 -0.40 -15.62 10.81
CA LEU A 44 0.20 -14.77 9.80
C LEU A 44 -0.33 -13.34 9.93
N THR A 45 0.55 -12.41 10.25
CA THR A 45 0.19 -11.01 10.53
C THR A 45 1.00 -10.03 9.70
N THR A 46 2.14 -10.47 9.17
CA THR A 46 3.05 -9.70 8.33
C THR A 46 3.25 -10.39 6.99
N VAL A 47 3.10 -9.65 5.90
CA VAL A 47 3.42 -10.14 4.55
C VAL A 47 4.24 -9.10 3.80
N VAL A 48 5.29 -9.57 3.12
CA VAL A 48 6.06 -8.81 2.14
C VAL A 48 5.88 -9.48 0.77
N LEU A 49 5.39 -8.72 -0.20
CA LEU A 49 5.14 -9.17 -1.57
C LEU A 49 6.03 -8.36 -2.52
N ALA A 50 6.76 -9.04 -3.39
CA ALA A 50 7.56 -8.39 -4.42
C ALA A 50 7.10 -8.80 -5.83
N GLU A 51 6.84 -7.78 -6.66
CA GLU A 51 6.51 -7.82 -8.09
C GLU A 51 5.25 -8.64 -8.46
N CYS A 52 4.38 -8.06 -9.30
CA CYS A 52 3.28 -8.70 -10.04
C CYS A 52 2.48 -9.74 -9.24
N PHE A 53 1.70 -9.30 -8.26
CA PHE A 53 0.82 -10.19 -7.50
C PHE A 53 -0.64 -9.92 -7.80
N VAL A 54 -1.44 -10.99 -7.83
CA VAL A 54 -2.91 -10.87 -7.91
C VAL A 54 -3.51 -11.40 -6.60
N PRO A 55 -4.04 -10.54 -5.71
CA PRO A 55 -4.58 -10.99 -4.41
C PRO A 55 -5.69 -12.02 -4.55
N SER A 56 -6.48 -11.93 -5.62
CA SER A 56 -7.59 -12.85 -5.89
C SER A 56 -7.13 -14.28 -6.22
N VAL A 57 -5.88 -14.46 -6.65
CA VAL A 57 -5.29 -15.78 -6.90
C VAL A 57 -4.70 -16.34 -5.60
N MET A 58 -4.13 -15.49 -4.77
CA MET A 58 -3.38 -15.90 -3.59
C MET A 58 -4.29 -16.13 -2.38
N ARG A 59 -4.26 -17.36 -1.84
CA ARG A 59 -5.00 -17.70 -0.63
C ARG A 59 -4.19 -17.38 0.61
N LEU A 60 -4.13 -16.10 0.93
CA LEU A 60 -3.67 -15.63 2.24
C LEU A 60 -4.85 -15.43 3.17
N PRO A 61 -4.63 -15.55 4.49
CA PRO A 61 -5.59 -15.10 5.48
C PRO A 61 -5.54 -13.56 5.58
N TRP A 62 -5.94 -12.88 4.51
CA TRP A 62 -5.80 -11.43 4.33
C TRP A 62 -6.37 -10.62 5.51
N SER A 63 -7.52 -11.05 6.03
CA SER A 63 -8.22 -10.34 7.10
C SER A 63 -7.49 -10.34 8.44
N GLN A 64 -6.49 -11.20 8.70
CA GLN A 64 -5.69 -11.13 9.93
C GLN A 64 -4.36 -10.38 9.74
N LEU A 65 -4.05 -9.95 8.52
CA LEU A 65 -2.85 -9.16 8.26
C LEU A 65 -2.96 -7.79 8.92
N THR A 66 -1.89 -7.42 9.62
CA THR A 66 -1.77 -6.13 10.31
C THR A 66 -0.63 -5.29 9.74
N PHE A 67 0.35 -5.93 9.10
CA PHE A 67 1.43 -5.27 8.39
C PHE A 67 1.60 -5.86 7.00
N LEU A 68 1.68 -5.00 5.99
CA LEU A 68 1.97 -5.43 4.63
C LEU A 68 2.95 -4.49 3.94
N VAL A 69 3.90 -5.08 3.21
CA VAL A 69 4.79 -4.37 2.29
C VAL A 69 4.58 -4.92 0.89
N GLY A 70 4.21 -4.06 -0.05
CA GLY A 70 4.09 -4.40 -1.47
C GLY A 70 5.14 -3.67 -2.30
N LEU A 71 5.92 -4.39 -3.09
CA LEU A 71 6.99 -3.83 -3.90
C LEU A 71 6.65 -3.95 -5.39
N CYS A 72 6.62 -2.81 -6.09
CA CYS A 72 6.21 -2.65 -7.49
C CYS A 72 4.85 -3.25 -7.80
N LEU A 73 3.81 -2.56 -7.37
CA LEU A 73 2.42 -2.92 -7.57
C LEU A 73 1.71 -1.96 -8.50
N TYR A 74 0.76 -2.46 -9.28
CA TYR A 74 -0.19 -1.61 -10.00
C TYR A 74 -1.28 -1.08 -9.06
N GLU A 75 -1.97 -0.01 -9.48
CA GLU A 75 -3.02 0.63 -8.67
C GLU A 75 -4.16 -0.34 -8.31
N HIS A 76 -4.59 -1.19 -9.25
CA HIS A 76 -5.63 -2.18 -8.99
C HIS A 76 -5.20 -3.25 -7.97
N GLU A 77 -3.94 -3.68 -8.00
CA GLU A 77 -3.38 -4.65 -7.05
C GLU A 77 -3.36 -4.07 -5.63
N CYS A 78 -3.01 -2.79 -5.49
CA CYS A 78 -3.07 -2.06 -4.23
C CYS A 78 -4.50 -2.03 -3.68
N ALA A 79 -5.46 -1.68 -4.55
CA ALA A 79 -6.86 -1.61 -4.18
C ALA A 79 -7.43 -2.99 -3.79
N ASP A 80 -7.03 -4.05 -4.51
CA ASP A 80 -7.40 -5.42 -4.20
C ASP A 80 -6.83 -5.88 -2.86
N ILE A 81 -5.56 -5.59 -2.56
CA ILE A 81 -5.01 -5.88 -1.22
C ILE A 81 -5.87 -5.22 -0.16
N LEU A 82 -6.16 -3.93 -0.31
CA LEU A 82 -6.90 -3.18 0.69
C LEU A 82 -8.32 -3.72 0.87
N ARG A 83 -8.98 -4.16 -0.20
CA ARG A 83 -10.29 -4.84 -0.10
C ARG A 83 -10.26 -6.10 0.76
N HIS A 84 -9.16 -6.86 0.72
CA HIS A 84 -9.05 -8.13 1.45
C HIS A 84 -8.44 -7.97 2.84
N ALA A 85 -7.46 -7.08 3.01
CA ALA A 85 -6.67 -6.89 4.21
C ALA A 85 -7.23 -5.74 5.08
N THR A 86 -8.47 -5.92 5.53
CA THR A 86 -9.25 -4.86 6.21
C THR A 86 -8.72 -4.49 7.61
N ASN A 87 -7.93 -5.37 8.23
CA ASN A 87 -7.32 -5.14 9.56
C ASN A 87 -5.89 -4.60 9.51
N LEU A 88 -5.42 -4.14 8.35
CA LEU A 88 -4.10 -3.53 8.25
C LEU A 88 -3.96 -2.33 9.18
N ILE A 89 -2.84 -2.30 9.90
CA ILE A 89 -2.41 -1.21 10.78
C ILE A 89 -1.33 -0.40 10.07
N ARG A 90 -0.42 -1.09 9.36
CA ARG A 90 0.63 -0.48 8.56
C ARG A 90 0.66 -1.07 7.16
N TYR A 91 0.73 -0.19 6.17
CA TYR A 91 0.84 -0.56 4.77
C TYR A 91 1.92 0.30 4.10
N THR A 92 2.91 -0.36 3.51
CA THR A 92 3.93 0.27 2.70
C THR A 92 3.83 -0.29 1.30
N VAL A 93 3.76 0.58 0.30
CA VAL A 93 3.63 0.16 -1.08
C VAL A 93 4.56 0.96 -1.98
N THR A 94 5.21 0.28 -2.91
CA THR A 94 5.83 0.88 -4.08
C THR A 94 4.92 0.66 -5.27
N VAL A 95 4.35 1.71 -5.82
CA VAL A 95 3.43 1.68 -6.97
C VAL A 95 4.23 1.84 -8.26
N CYS A 96 3.92 1.04 -9.29
CA CYS A 96 4.54 1.10 -10.61
C CYS A 96 3.48 0.96 -11.72
N GLY A 97 3.86 1.37 -12.94
CA GLY A 97 3.00 1.28 -14.12
C GLY A 97 2.19 2.54 -14.42
N PRO A 98 1.50 2.58 -15.58
CA PRO A 98 0.66 3.70 -15.96
C PRO A 98 -0.57 3.85 -15.06
N PRO A 99 -1.21 5.03 -15.02
CA PRO A 99 -2.37 5.24 -14.19
C PRO A 99 -3.56 4.48 -14.78
N GLU A 100 -4.34 3.83 -13.92
CA GLU A 100 -5.43 2.99 -14.40
C GLU A 100 -6.76 3.75 -14.29
N PRO A 101 -7.50 3.89 -15.40
CA PRO A 101 -8.84 4.43 -15.33
C PRO A 101 -9.71 3.43 -14.56
N ASN A 102 -10.26 3.86 -13.43
CA ASN A 102 -11.23 3.14 -12.58
C ASN A 102 -10.64 2.27 -11.45
N VAL A 103 -9.78 2.84 -10.60
CA VAL A 103 -9.56 2.25 -9.27
C VAL A 103 -10.90 2.20 -8.53
N LEU A 104 -11.48 0.99 -8.34
CA LEU A 104 -12.78 0.87 -7.67
C LEU A 104 -12.67 1.29 -6.21
N ALA A 105 -13.78 1.77 -5.66
CA ALA A 105 -13.88 2.17 -4.26
C ALA A 105 -13.33 1.09 -3.32
N VAL A 106 -12.46 1.52 -2.41
CA VAL A 106 -11.88 0.67 -1.35
C VAL A 106 -12.72 0.85 -0.08
N PRO A 107 -13.01 -0.23 0.67
CA PRO A 107 -13.65 -0.11 1.98
C PRO A 107 -12.88 0.83 2.91
N ALA A 108 -13.58 1.47 3.85
CA ALA A 108 -12.89 2.27 4.85
C ALA A 108 -12.03 1.38 5.76
N HIS A 109 -10.77 1.75 5.99
CA HIS A 109 -9.88 1.02 6.90
C HIS A 109 -9.84 1.71 8.27
N SER A 110 -10.59 1.17 9.23
CA SER A 110 -10.69 1.70 10.61
C SER A 110 -9.44 1.50 11.45
N HIS A 111 -8.48 0.69 10.98
CA HIS A 111 -7.29 0.31 11.76
C HIS A 111 -5.98 0.82 11.16
N LEU A 112 -5.96 1.28 9.91
CA LEU A 112 -4.74 1.70 9.22
C LEU A 112 -4.26 3.02 9.78
N ARG A 113 -3.09 2.99 10.45
CA ARG A 113 -2.46 4.12 11.14
C ARG A 113 -1.26 4.67 10.39
N ASN A 114 -0.58 3.82 9.63
CA ASN A 114 0.66 4.17 8.93
C ASN A 114 0.53 3.76 7.46
N LEU A 115 0.60 4.74 6.56
CA LEU A 115 0.59 4.53 5.12
C LEU A 115 1.83 5.16 4.49
N VAL A 116 2.57 4.35 3.75
CA VAL A 116 3.73 4.79 2.97
C VAL A 116 3.47 4.41 1.51
N ILE A 117 3.46 5.39 0.62
CA ILE A 117 3.29 5.19 -0.82
C ILE A 117 4.51 5.75 -1.53
N ILE A 118 5.27 4.87 -2.17
CA ILE A 118 6.46 5.19 -2.96
C ILE A 118 6.09 5.01 -4.43
N VAL A 119 6.49 5.93 -5.28
CA VAL A 119 6.30 5.80 -6.73
C VAL A 119 7.59 5.31 -7.36
N LYS A 120 7.51 4.22 -8.12
CA LYS A 120 8.61 3.71 -8.94
C LYS A 120 8.35 4.12 -10.39
N ASP A 121 9.34 4.77 -10.99
CA ASP A 121 9.29 5.31 -12.35
C ASP A 121 8.19 6.37 -12.53
N SER A 122 8.49 7.56 -12.00
CA SER A 122 7.57 8.66 -11.72
C SER A 122 6.89 9.32 -12.93
N ALA A 123 7.22 8.94 -14.17
CA ALA A 123 6.73 9.67 -15.36
C ALA A 123 5.23 9.45 -15.62
N ASP A 124 4.67 8.33 -15.15
CA ASP A 124 3.32 7.89 -15.54
C ASP A 124 2.38 7.56 -14.36
N VAL A 125 2.81 7.64 -13.11
CA VAL A 125 1.95 7.29 -11.96
C VAL A 125 1.22 8.53 -11.41
N ASP A 126 -0.12 8.52 -11.40
CA ASP A 126 -0.94 9.54 -10.73
C ASP A 126 -1.55 9.00 -9.43
N LEU A 127 -0.88 9.29 -8.30
CA LEU A 127 -1.32 8.85 -6.97
C LEU A 127 -2.67 9.43 -6.54
N SER A 128 -3.21 10.41 -7.26
CA SER A 128 -4.53 10.97 -6.98
C SER A 128 -5.62 9.90 -7.03
N ASN A 129 -5.52 8.92 -7.93
CA ASN A 129 -6.49 7.83 -8.04
C ASN A 129 -6.53 6.99 -6.76
N ILE A 130 -5.36 6.55 -6.29
CA ILE A 130 -5.23 5.75 -5.08
C ILE A 130 -5.75 6.56 -3.89
N LEU A 131 -5.23 7.77 -3.65
CA LEU A 131 -5.66 8.55 -2.48
C LEU A 131 -7.16 8.84 -2.50
N ASN A 132 -7.73 9.19 -3.67
CA ASN A 132 -9.16 9.47 -3.82
C ASN A 132 -10.06 8.26 -3.52
N ALA A 133 -9.58 7.04 -3.77
CA ALA A 133 -10.30 5.82 -3.44
C ALA A 133 -10.27 5.45 -1.94
N LEU A 134 -9.38 6.06 -1.15
CA LEU A 134 -9.16 5.70 0.25
C LEU A 134 -9.96 6.55 1.25
N THR A 135 -10.38 5.90 2.34
CA THR A 135 -10.97 6.51 3.53
C THR A 135 -10.34 5.87 4.77
N LEU A 136 -9.45 6.60 5.45
CA LEU A 136 -8.56 6.07 6.48
C LEU A 136 -8.71 6.83 7.81
N PRO A 137 -9.83 6.66 8.56
CA PRO A 137 -10.14 7.47 9.73
C PRO A 137 -9.17 7.36 10.90
N ALA A 138 -8.42 6.26 10.99
CA ALA A 138 -7.41 6.05 12.02
C ALA A 138 -6.00 6.49 11.62
N LEU A 139 -5.81 7.04 10.40
CA LEU A 139 -4.49 7.36 9.88
C LEU A 139 -3.80 8.44 10.73
N ARG A 140 -2.54 8.17 11.10
CA ARG A 140 -1.67 9.04 11.90
C ARG A 140 -0.44 9.48 11.14
N THR A 141 0.12 8.60 10.33
CA THR A 141 1.32 8.89 9.55
C THR A 141 1.05 8.62 8.08
N LEU A 142 1.30 9.63 7.26
CA LEU A 142 1.29 9.52 5.81
C LEU A 142 2.67 9.89 5.27
N GLU A 143 3.26 8.98 4.51
CA GLU A 143 4.53 9.22 3.83
C GLU A 143 4.31 9.03 2.34
N VAL A 144 4.56 10.09 1.57
CA VAL A 144 4.50 10.04 0.10
C VAL A 144 5.75 10.72 -0.43
N PRO A 145 6.87 9.98 -0.54
CA PRO A 145 8.05 10.49 -1.21
C PRO A 145 7.73 10.86 -2.65
N GLU A 146 8.36 11.92 -3.16
CA GLU A 146 8.29 12.38 -4.54
C GLU A 146 6.87 12.77 -5.01
N LEU A 147 6.02 13.19 -4.07
CA LEU A 147 4.61 13.52 -4.29
C LEU A 147 4.36 14.40 -5.52
N TYR A 148 5.24 15.38 -5.77
CA TYR A 148 5.13 16.35 -6.86
C TYR A 148 5.25 15.76 -8.25
N VAL A 149 6.00 14.67 -8.40
CA VAL A 149 6.16 14.04 -9.72
C VAL A 149 4.93 13.18 -10.04
N SER A 150 4.19 12.80 -9.00
CA SER A 150 3.11 11.83 -9.07
C SER A 150 1.69 12.41 -8.99
N MET A 151 1.53 13.74 -8.96
CA MET A 151 0.21 14.37 -8.84
C MET A 151 0.13 15.73 -9.54
N VAL A 152 -1.00 16.00 -10.18
CA VAL A 152 -1.29 17.29 -10.84
C VAL A 152 -1.51 18.41 -9.80
N GLU A 153 -2.20 18.12 -8.70
CA GLU A 153 -2.49 19.08 -7.61
C GLU A 153 -2.29 18.45 -6.22
N PRO A 154 -1.04 18.22 -5.79
CA PRO A 154 -0.72 17.46 -4.58
C PRO A 154 -1.48 17.93 -3.32
N LEU A 155 -1.53 19.25 -3.11
CA LEU A 155 -2.12 19.83 -1.91
C LEU A 155 -3.65 19.69 -1.88
N ALA A 156 -4.30 19.84 -3.03
CA ALA A 156 -5.75 19.67 -3.15
C ALA A 156 -6.14 18.20 -2.89
N THR A 157 -5.43 17.26 -3.53
CA THR A 157 -5.63 15.82 -3.32
C THR A 157 -5.45 15.44 -1.85
N LEU A 158 -4.39 15.91 -1.19
CA LEU A 158 -4.16 15.64 0.24
C LEU A 158 -5.26 16.23 1.13
N LYS A 159 -5.69 17.46 0.84
CA LYS A 159 -6.77 18.12 1.59
C LYS A 159 -8.08 17.35 1.48
N ASP A 160 -8.44 16.92 0.28
CA ASP A 160 -9.64 16.13 0.03
C ASP A 160 -9.54 14.76 0.70
N PHE A 161 -8.37 14.13 0.63
CA PHE A 161 -8.10 12.87 1.32
C PHE A 161 -8.25 12.97 2.84
N VAL A 162 -7.64 13.98 3.49
CA VAL A 162 -7.73 14.19 4.94
C VAL A 162 -9.16 14.53 5.36
N SER A 163 -9.84 15.39 4.59
CA SER A 163 -11.24 15.77 4.82
C SER A 163 -12.18 14.56 4.74
N ARG A 164 -12.07 13.75 3.68
CA ARG A 164 -12.86 12.53 3.48
C ARG A 164 -12.58 11.48 4.54
N SER A 165 -11.31 11.27 4.86
CA SER A 165 -10.91 10.31 5.88
C SER A 165 -11.29 10.76 7.29
N ARG A 166 -11.48 12.07 7.52
CA ARG A 166 -11.68 12.66 8.86
C ARG A 166 -10.59 12.25 9.85
N CYS A 167 -9.38 12.02 9.33
CA CYS A 167 -8.25 11.58 10.13
C CYS A 167 -7.57 12.75 10.84
N THR A 168 -6.79 12.43 11.88
CA THR A 168 -5.95 13.39 12.59
C THR A 168 -4.51 12.97 12.40
N LEU A 169 -3.93 13.41 11.28
CA LEU A 169 -2.54 13.13 10.94
C LEU A 169 -1.62 13.75 11.99
N ASP A 170 -0.76 12.94 12.58
CA ASP A 170 0.30 13.42 13.46
C ASP A 170 1.53 13.79 12.61
N GLU A 171 1.84 12.98 11.60
CA GLU A 171 3.03 13.15 10.76
C GLU A 171 2.69 13.05 9.27
N LEU A 172 3.23 14.00 8.50
CA LEU A 172 3.21 14.01 7.05
C LEU A 172 4.65 14.14 6.54
N LEU A 173 5.15 13.11 5.86
CA LEU A 173 6.43 13.15 5.15
C LEU A 173 6.16 13.32 3.66
N VAL A 174 6.66 14.41 3.09
CA VAL A 174 6.59 14.68 1.65
C VAL A 174 7.98 15.03 1.18
N THR A 175 8.42 14.44 0.08
CA THR A 175 9.70 14.78 -0.54
C THR A 175 9.49 15.31 -1.96
N GLY A 176 10.36 16.18 -2.43
CA GLY A 176 10.36 16.65 -3.81
C GLY A 176 10.71 18.12 -4.00
N PRO A 177 10.97 18.53 -5.26
CA PRO A 177 11.50 19.85 -5.59
C PRO A 177 10.50 20.94 -5.21
N SER A 178 10.80 21.60 -4.09
CA SER A 178 10.14 22.76 -3.49
C SER A 178 9.23 23.56 -4.43
N ALA A 179 7.92 23.25 -4.44
CA ALA A 179 6.91 24.18 -4.95
C ALA A 179 5.98 24.69 -3.85
N PHE A 180 5.74 23.90 -2.79
CA PHE A 180 4.98 24.36 -1.64
C PHE A 180 5.86 24.70 -0.45
N SER A 181 5.57 25.83 0.16
CA SER A 181 6.14 26.23 1.43
C SER A 181 5.44 25.48 2.58
N VAL A 182 6.16 25.20 3.67
CA VAL A 182 5.56 24.62 4.90
C VAL A 182 4.26 25.35 5.33
N PRO A 183 4.16 26.70 5.27
CA PRO A 183 2.92 27.42 5.54
C PRO A 183 1.70 26.94 4.76
N GLU A 184 1.83 26.66 3.46
CA GLU A 184 0.70 26.24 2.62
C GLU A 184 0.16 24.87 3.06
N TYR A 185 1.03 23.95 3.44
CA TYR A 185 0.63 22.67 4.03
C TYR A 185 -0.04 22.85 5.38
N CYS A 186 0.48 23.73 6.25
CA CYS A 186 -0.13 24.01 7.55
C CYS A 186 -1.54 24.61 7.41
N GLU A 187 -1.74 25.50 6.44
CA GLU A 187 -3.05 26.11 6.16
C GLU A 187 -4.04 25.10 5.59
N ALA A 188 -3.60 24.25 4.66
CA ALA A 188 -4.46 23.25 4.02
C ALA A 188 -4.79 22.07 4.95
N LEU A 189 -3.85 21.68 5.81
CA LEU A 189 -3.91 20.48 6.64
C LEU A 189 -3.71 20.84 8.13
N PRO A 190 -4.65 21.58 8.75
CA PRO A 190 -4.48 22.11 10.10
C PRO A 190 -4.42 21.02 11.20
N SER A 191 -4.77 19.77 10.88
CA SER A 191 -4.66 18.65 11.81
C SER A 191 -3.24 18.09 11.91
N VAL A 192 -2.36 18.37 10.94
CA VAL A 192 -1.00 17.83 10.87
C VAL A 192 -0.12 18.47 11.94
N ARG A 193 0.49 17.66 12.80
CA ARG A 193 1.37 18.15 13.88
C ARG A 193 2.80 18.34 13.43
N ARG A 194 3.27 17.48 12.53
CA ARG A 194 4.64 17.47 12.04
C ARG A 194 4.66 17.28 10.54
N ILE A 195 5.28 18.21 9.84
CA ILE A 195 5.57 18.11 8.41
C ILE A 195 7.08 17.94 8.28
N ILE A 196 7.48 16.88 7.59
CA ILE A 196 8.87 16.63 7.27
C ILE A 196 9.00 16.79 5.76
N LEU A 197 9.82 17.76 5.35
CA LEU A 197 10.20 17.96 3.97
C LEU A 197 11.60 17.41 3.79
N ASP A 198 11.75 16.34 3.02
CA ASP A 198 13.07 15.85 2.60
C ASP A 198 13.38 16.43 1.21
N GLY A 199 14.54 17.06 1.08
CA GLY A 199 14.94 17.90 -0.06
C GLY A 199 15.88 17.22 -1.03
#